data_AF-A0AAD1BZD2-F1
#
_entry.id   AF-A0AAD1BZD2-F1
#
_cell.length_a   1.000
_cell.length_b   1.000
_cell.length_c   1.000
_cell.angle_alpha   90.00
_cell.angle_beta   90.00
_cell.angle_gamma   90.00
#
_symmetry.space_group_name_H-M   'P 1'
#
loop_
_entity.id
_entity.type
_entity.pdbx_description
1 polymer ?
#
loop_
_entity_poly.entity_id
_entity_poly.type
_entity_poly.pdbx_seq_one_letter_code
_entity_poly.pdbx_strand_id
1 'polypeptide(L)' 'MYPEVWQPGPGNCPKCGMTLEPVLPELEHAEPPELRDFSRRFWWTLPLTVIVTLLAMGGHALNLFHGATQNWV' A
#
# COMPACT_ATOMS: atom_id res chain seq x y z
N MET A 1 -9.92 -2.60 23.61
CA MET A 1 -10.68 -1.57 22.88
C MET A 1 -12.15 -1.73 23.25
N TYR A 2 -12.82 -0.68 23.73
CA TYR A 2 -14.25 -0.71 24.10
C TYR A 2 -15.05 0.05 23.04
N PRO A 3 -15.50 -0.61 21.96
CA PRO A 3 -16.14 0.05 20.82
C PRO A 3 -17.49 0.70 21.15
N GLU A 4 -18.06 0.40 22.31
CA GLU A 4 -19.32 0.99 22.78
C GLU A 4 -19.19 2.39 23.40
N VAL A 5 -17.96 2.90 23.59
CA VAL A 5 -17.71 4.22 24.20
C VAL A 5 -17.44 5.25 23.12
N TRP A 6 -18.43 6.12 22.87
CA TRP A 6 -18.34 7.22 21.91
C TRP A 6 -18.40 8.55 22.65
N GLN A 7 -17.41 9.43 22.45
CA GLN A 7 -17.36 10.76 23.07
C GLN A 7 -17.19 11.84 22.01
N PRO A 8 -17.84 13.02 22.17
CA PRO A 8 -17.76 14.11 21.21
C PRO A 8 -16.44 14.89 21.23
N GLY A 9 -15.54 14.63 22.19
CA GLY A 9 -14.28 15.36 22.34
C GLY A 9 -13.16 14.50 22.93
N PRO A 10 -11.92 15.01 22.93
CA PRO A 10 -10.75 14.30 23.43
C PRO A 10 -10.89 14.07 24.95
N GLY A 11 -10.66 12.84 25.38
CA GLY A 11 -10.84 12.44 26.77
C GLY A 11 -10.39 11.02 27.06
N ASN A 12 -10.40 10.67 28.34
CA ASN A 12 -10.12 9.31 28.80
C ASN A 12 -11.41 8.48 28.85
N CYS A 13 -11.30 7.21 28.49
CA CYS A 13 -12.41 6.27 28.55
C CYS A 13 -12.88 6.10 30.00
N PRO A 14 -14.17 6.32 30.32
CA PRO A 14 -14.70 6.22 31.68
C PRO A 14 -14.71 4.79 32.23
N LYS A 15 -14.55 3.77 31.37
CA LYS A 15 -14.49 2.37 31.79
C LYS A 15 -13.08 1.92 32.18
N CYS A 16 -12.04 2.39 31.48
CA CYS A 16 -10.68 1.88 31.63
C CYS A 16 -9.59 2.95 31.82
N GLY A 17 -9.95 4.24 31.80
CA GLY A 17 -9.02 5.35 32.02
C GLY A 17 -8.01 5.61 30.90
N MET A 18 -7.98 4.79 29.84
CA MET A 18 -7.10 4.97 28.69
C MET A 18 -7.60 6.10 27.78
N THR A 19 -6.69 6.82 27.13
CA THR A 19 -7.02 7.87 26.14
C THR A 19 -7.83 7.29 24.99
N LEU A 20 -8.91 7.99 24.61
CA LEU A 20 -9.73 7.61 23.46
C LEU A 20 -9.01 7.94 22.15
N GLU A 21 -8.92 6.94 21.28
CA GLU A 21 -8.45 7.10 19.91
C GLU A 21 -9.58 7.74 19.06
N PRO A 22 -9.29 8.74 18.23
CA PRO A 22 -10.30 9.35 17.36
C PRO A 22 -10.76 8.36 16.28
N VAL A 23 -12.05 8.38 15.98
CA VAL A 23 -12.67 7.49 14.98
C VAL A 23 -12.25 7.85 13.56
N LEU A 24 -12.06 9.15 13.32
CA LEU A 24 -11.52 9.68 12.09
C LEU A 24 -10.20 10.38 12.44
N PRO A 25 -9.09 10.05 11.77
CA PRO A 25 -7.86 10.83 11.93
C PRO A 25 -8.15 12.27 11.51
N GLU A 26 -7.56 13.25 12.21
CA GLU A 26 -7.72 14.67 11.88
C GLU A 26 -7.14 14.94 10.49
N LEU A 27 -8.03 15.11 9.50
CA LEU A 27 -7.69 15.37 8.10
C LEU A 27 -7.03 16.75 7.86
N GLU A 28 -6.92 17.60 8.89
CA GLU A 28 -6.31 18.93 8.80
C GLU A 28 -4.77 18.89 8.72
N HIS A 29 -4.16 17.75 9.02
CA HIS A 29 -2.73 17.56 8.83
C HIS A 29 -2.49 17.30 7.34
N ALA A 30 -1.74 18.20 6.68
CA ALA A 30 -1.30 18.05 5.30
C ALA A 30 -0.80 16.61 5.05
N GLU A 31 -1.22 16.03 3.91
CA GLU A 31 -0.92 14.66 3.43
C GLU A 31 0.04 13.85 4.33
N PRO A 32 -0.45 12.82 5.05
CA PRO A 32 0.32 12.10 6.05
C PRO A 32 1.69 11.69 5.49
N PRO A 33 2.81 11.97 6.20
CA PRO A 33 4.14 11.71 5.68
C PRO A 33 4.36 10.22 5.36
N GLU A 34 3.67 9.31 6.05
CA GLU A 34 3.68 7.89 5.71
C GLU A 34 3.12 7.61 4.30
N LEU A 35 1.98 8.21 3.92
CA LEU A 35 1.39 8.03 2.59
C LEU A 35 2.32 8.51 1.47
N ARG A 36 3.03 9.63 1.71
CA ARG A 36 4.03 10.16 0.76
C ARG A 36 5.20 9.20 0.58
N ASP A 37 5.71 8.64 1.67
CA ASP A 37 6.83 7.71 1.64
C ASP A 37 6.46 6.38 0.96
N PHE A 38 5.27 5.85 1.22
CA PHE A 38 4.75 4.65 0.54
C PHE A 38 4.55 4.91 -0.95
N SER A 39 3.90 6.01 -1.30
CA SER A 39 3.66 6.39 -2.70
C SER A 39 4.97 6.56 -3.47
N ARG A 40 5.97 7.23 -2.87
CA ARG A 40 7.29 7.38 -3.50
C ARG A 40 7.90 6.01 -3.77
N ARG A 41 8.00 5.12 -2.77
CA ARG A 41 8.61 3.78 -2.94
C ARG A 41 7.86 2.92 -3.96
N PHE A 42 6.53 3.00 -3.96
CA PHE A 42 5.69 2.32 -4.94
C PHE A 42 6.01 2.80 -6.36
N TRP A 43 6.04 4.11 -6.60
CA TRP A 43 6.32 4.67 -7.92
C TRP A 43 7.74 4.42 -8.41
N TRP A 44 8.74 4.32 -7.53
CA TRP A 44 10.10 3.95 -7.93
C TRP A 44 10.24 2.47 -8.35
N THR A 45 9.47 1.56 -7.75
CA THR A 45 9.57 0.10 -8.01
C THR A 45 8.62 -0.42 -9.09
N LEU A 46 7.50 0.29 -9.31
CA LEU A 46 6.51 -0.02 -10.33
C LEU A 46 7.10 -0.13 -11.75
N PRO A 47 7.91 0.81 -12.28
CA PRO A 47 8.41 0.71 -13.66
C PRO A 47 9.29 -0.52 -13.86
N LEU A 48 10.17 -0.84 -12.91
CA LEU A 48 11.02 -2.04 -12.98
C LEU A 48 10.16 -3.31 -13.03
N THR A 49 9.14 -3.38 -12.17
CA THR A 49 8.22 -4.52 -12.09
C THR A 49 7.43 -4.68 -13.38
N VAL A 50 6.93 -3.57 -13.95
CA VAL A 50 6.22 -3.58 -15.24
C VAL A 50 7.13 -4.08 -16.36
N ILE A 51 8.38 -3.61 -16.44
CA ILE A 51 9.35 -4.07 -17.45
C ILE A 51 9.56 -5.59 -17.34
N VAL A 52 9.85 -6.10 -16.13
CA VAL A 52 10.07 -7.53 -15.90
C VAL A 52 8.81 -8.34 -16.24
N THR A 53 7.64 -7.85 -15.86
CA THR A 53 6.35 -8.52 -16.14
C THR A 53 6.07 -8.60 -17.64
N LEU A 54 6.32 -7.51 -18.38
CA LEU A 54 6.18 -7.48 -19.83
C LEU A 54 7.20 -8.38 -20.52
N LEU A 55 8.43 -8.47 -20.02
CA LEU A 55 9.40 -9.41 -20.58
C LEU A 55 8.98 -10.87 -20.33
N ALA A 56 8.51 -11.19 -19.13
CA ALA A 56 8.10 -12.54 -18.76
C ALA A 56 6.83 -13.01 -19.49
N MET A 57 5.81 -12.16 -19.60
CA MET A 57 4.53 -12.54 -20.23
C MET A 57 4.43 -12.12 -21.70
N GLY A 58 5.03 -10.99 -22.09
CA GLY A 58 5.01 -10.47 -23.46
C GLY A 58 5.94 -11.20 -24.43
N GLY A 59 6.93 -11.95 -23.93
CA GLY A 59 7.78 -12.81 -24.77
C GLY A 59 7.00 -13.87 -25.56
N HIS A 60 5.91 -14.38 -24.99
CA HIS A 60 5.01 -15.32 -25.68
C HIS A 60 4.10 -14.64 -26.70
N ALA A 61 3.61 -13.43 -26.41
CA ALA A 61 2.71 -12.68 -27.29
C ALA A 61 3.41 -12.06 -28.52
N LEU A 62 4.69 -11.70 -28.39
CA LEU A 62 5.47 -11.03 -29.44
C LEU A 62 6.30 -11.98 -30.33
N ASN A 63 6.19 -13.31 -30.15
CA ASN A 63 6.98 -14.33 -30.86
C ASN A 63 8.52 -14.12 -30.85
N LEU A 64 9.04 -13.28 -29.94
CA LEU A 64 10.46 -12.88 -29.91
C LEU A 64 11.41 -14.04 -29.55
N PHE A 65 10.89 -15.10 -28.93
CA PHE A 65 11.65 -16.26 -28.48
C PHE A 65 11.03 -17.55 -29.03
N HIS A 66 11.34 -17.89 -30.29
CA HIS A 66 11.02 -19.21 -30.86
C HIS A 66 12.31 -20.03 -31.04
N GLY A 67 12.30 -21.27 -30.52
CA GLY A 67 13.22 -22.36 -30.85
C GLY A 67 14.66 -22.29 -30.32
N ALA A 68 15.27 -21.11 -30.19
CA ALA A 68 16.71 -21.01 -29.87
C ALA A 68 17.02 -20.84 -28.36
N THR A 69 16.07 -20.34 -27.56
CA THR A 69 16.29 -20.01 -26.14
C THR A 69 15.49 -20.89 -25.17
N GLN A 70 14.72 -21.87 -25.67
CA GLN A 70 13.95 -22.83 -24.87
C GLN A 70 14.58 -24.23 -24.92
N ASN A 71 15.85 -24.37 -24.52
CA ASN A 71 16.56 -25.66 -24.57
C ASN A 71 16.30 -26.56 -23.35
N TRP A 72 15.31 -26.22 -22.52
CA TRP A 72 14.99 -26.90 -21.25
C TRP A 72 13.50 -27.25 -21.13
N VAL A 73 12.82 -27.39 -22.28
CA VAL A 73 11.63 -28.25 -22.42
C VAL A 73 12.05 -29.48 -23.20
#